data_AF-A0A1V3P3L9-F1
#
_entry.id   AF-A0A1V3P3L9-F1
#
_cell.length_a   1.000
_cell.length_b   1.000
_cell.length_c   1.000
_cell.angle_alpha   90.00
_cell.angle_beta   90.00
_cell.angle_gamma   90.00
#
_symmetry.space_group_name_H-M   'P 1'
#
loop_
_entity.id
_entity.type
_entity.pdbx_description
1 polymer ?
#
loop_
_entity_poly.entity_id
_entity_poly.type
_entity_poly.pdbx_seq_one_letter_code
_entity_poly.pdbx_strand_id
1 'polypeptide(L)'
;MHTLLAHARTIEKRRWSVILVGLLLALGVASLPFSTWDHEFASVGHLVGNEAIWWIYVAAMLLYVRKVERRPLSSIGFRAPGIGNTLIGVAAGVAVLAVLGTMYFLILPALHLSDSAAATANGGALMATPFWWRLVSTVRAAVSEEVLFRGYAMQRIEELSGSRAVALLLSLTVFTIDHVTYWGWSHELIVAVGGLAFSLLYLWRRNLWVNIIAHFIVDAASVLA
;
A
#
# COMPACT_ATOMS: atom_id res chain seq x y z
N MET A 1 -37.73 12.64 22.31
CA MET A 1 -37.33 11.74 21.19
C MET A 1 -36.67 12.48 20.03
N HIS A 2 -37.24 13.60 19.55
CA HIS A 2 -36.65 14.40 18.45
C HIS A 2 -35.21 14.90 18.67
N THR A 3 -34.89 15.39 19.88
CA THR A 3 -33.56 15.95 20.19
C THR A 3 -32.45 14.89 20.21
N LEU A 4 -32.74 13.67 20.66
CA LEU A 4 -31.80 12.55 20.68
C LEU A 4 -31.48 12.05 19.25
N LEU A 5 -32.50 11.99 18.39
CA LEU A 5 -32.33 11.60 16.99
C LEU A 5 -31.52 12.66 16.20
N ALA A 6 -31.75 13.95 16.47
CA ALA A 6 -30.96 15.03 15.88
C ALA A 6 -29.49 14.96 16.33
N HIS A 7 -29.24 14.72 17.62
CA HIS A 7 -27.89 14.59 18.16
C HIS A 7 -27.15 13.38 17.57
N ALA A 8 -27.78 12.21 17.50
CA ALA A 8 -27.20 11.01 16.88
C ALA A 8 -26.79 11.24 15.42
N ARG A 9 -27.67 11.88 14.63
CA ARG A 9 -27.37 12.25 13.23
C ARG A 9 -26.18 13.21 13.10
N THR A 10 -26.00 14.14 14.03
CA THR A 10 -24.86 15.07 14.00
C THR A 10 -23.52 14.38 14.29
N ILE A 11 -23.50 13.45 15.25
CA ILE A 11 -22.32 12.64 15.57
C ILE A 11 -21.94 11.76 14.38
N GLU A 12 -22.93 11.12 13.76
CA GLU A 12 -22.74 10.29 12.58
C GLU A 12 -22.17 11.10 11.41
N LYS A 13 -22.79 12.24 11.06
CA LYS A 13 -22.26 13.13 10.01
C LYS A 13 -20.81 13.54 10.26
N ARG A 14 -20.48 13.93 11.49
CA ARG A 14 -19.10 14.30 11.86
C ARG A 14 -18.13 13.12 11.69
N ARG A 15 -18.53 11.91 12.07
CA ARG A 15 -17.73 10.69 11.87
C ARG A 15 -17.50 10.41 10.39
N TRP A 16 -18.54 10.50 9.56
CA TRP A 16 -18.43 10.33 8.11
C TRP A 16 -17.46 11.33 7.50
N SER A 17 -17.60 12.64 7.80
CA SER A 17 -16.69 13.66 7.28
C SER A 17 -15.24 13.41 7.66
N VAL A 18 -14.98 12.99 8.90
CA VAL A 18 -13.61 12.65 9.35
C VAL A 18 -13.06 11.44 8.59
N ILE A 19 -13.88 10.42 8.33
CA ILE A 19 -13.42 9.26 7.55
C ILE A 19 -13.17 9.65 6.09
N LEU A 20 -14.05 10.43 5.49
CA LEU A 20 -13.90 10.89 4.11
C LEU A 20 -12.65 11.75 3.92
N VAL A 21 -12.36 12.67 4.85
CA VAL A 21 -11.12 13.46 4.82
C VAL A 21 -9.90 12.55 4.93
N GLY A 22 -9.92 11.56 5.81
CA GLY A 22 -8.78 10.66 5.93
C GLY A 22 -8.64 9.70 4.73
N LEU A 23 -9.74 9.33 4.06
CA LEU A 23 -9.68 8.59 2.79
C LEU A 23 -9.13 9.45 1.65
N LEU A 24 -9.50 10.73 1.60
CA LEU A 24 -8.91 11.69 0.67
C LEU A 24 -7.42 11.91 0.94
N LEU A 25 -7.02 11.94 2.21
CA LEU A 25 -5.61 11.93 2.57
C LEU A 25 -4.97 10.64 2.06
N ALA A 26 -5.42 9.47 2.51
CA ALA A 26 -4.77 8.18 2.26
C ALA A 26 -4.69 7.78 0.78
N LEU A 27 -5.78 7.94 0.04
CA LEU A 27 -5.87 7.56 -1.36
C LEU A 27 -5.58 8.75 -2.26
N GLY A 28 -6.22 9.90 -2.02
CA GLY A 28 -6.10 11.06 -2.91
C GLY A 28 -4.69 11.64 -2.98
N VAL A 29 -3.96 11.73 -1.86
CA VAL A 29 -2.56 12.19 -1.89
C VAL A 29 -1.65 11.14 -2.51
N ALA A 30 -1.87 9.85 -2.22
CA ALA A 30 -1.09 8.76 -2.82
C ALA A 30 -1.23 8.69 -4.34
N SER A 31 -2.42 9.01 -4.87
CA SER A 31 -2.73 9.04 -6.31
C SER A 31 -2.22 10.29 -7.04
N LEU A 32 -1.55 11.23 -6.37
CA LEU A 32 -0.95 12.37 -7.06
C LEU A 32 0.22 11.88 -7.93
N PRO A 33 0.42 12.44 -9.14
CA PRO A 33 1.41 11.94 -10.09
C PRO A 33 2.83 12.45 -9.74
N PHE A 34 3.28 12.21 -8.51
CA PHE A 34 4.57 12.68 -7.99
C PHE A 34 5.74 12.25 -8.87
N SER A 35 5.69 11.05 -9.44
CA SER A 35 6.69 10.54 -10.38
C SER A 35 6.82 11.34 -11.68
N THR A 36 5.81 12.15 -12.02
CA THR A 36 5.86 13.07 -13.18
C THR A 36 6.34 14.47 -12.81
N TRP A 37 6.26 14.83 -11.53
CA TRP A 37 6.64 16.16 -11.03
C TRP A 37 8.07 16.18 -10.50
N ASP A 38 8.57 15.05 -10.02
CA ASP A 38 9.92 14.88 -9.50
C ASP A 38 10.65 13.74 -10.20
N HIS A 39 11.93 13.98 -10.50
CA HIS A 39 12.84 12.96 -10.99
C HIS A 39 13.55 12.32 -9.81
N GLU A 40 12.90 11.33 -9.19
CA GLU A 40 13.40 10.63 -7.99
C GLU A 40 14.88 10.24 -8.09
N PHE A 41 15.29 9.73 -9.26
CA PHE A 41 16.65 9.22 -9.52
C PHE A 41 17.68 10.29 -9.91
N ALA A 42 17.34 11.59 -9.90
CA ALA A 42 18.23 12.65 -10.38
C ALA A 42 19.50 12.83 -9.55
N SER A 43 19.44 12.60 -8.24
CA SER A 43 20.60 12.65 -7.34
C SER A 43 20.30 11.99 -5.99
N VAL A 44 21.33 11.73 -5.19
CA VAL A 44 21.16 11.25 -3.81
C VAL A 44 20.30 12.21 -2.96
N GLY A 45 20.35 13.51 -3.23
CA GLY A 45 19.50 14.49 -2.54
C GLY A 45 18.01 14.28 -2.84
N HIS A 46 17.66 13.98 -4.10
CA HIS A 46 16.28 13.66 -4.48
C HIS A 46 15.80 12.34 -3.88
N LEU A 47 16.65 11.31 -3.88
CA LEU A 47 16.37 10.02 -3.24
C LEU A 47 16.00 10.20 -1.75
N VAL A 48 16.82 10.94 -1.00
CA VAL A 48 16.57 11.20 0.43
C VAL A 48 15.35 12.10 0.64
N GLY A 49 15.14 13.08 -0.23
CA GLY A 49 13.97 13.96 -0.19
C GLY A 49 12.66 13.18 -0.39
N ASN A 50 12.61 12.30 -1.38
CA ASN A 50 11.46 11.45 -1.65
C ASN A 50 11.19 10.50 -0.46
N GLU A 51 12.23 9.87 0.08
CA GLU A 51 12.12 9.05 1.31
C GLU A 51 11.48 9.84 2.46
N ALA A 52 11.96 11.06 2.72
CA ALA A 52 11.43 11.90 3.79
C ALA A 52 9.95 12.25 3.59
N ILE A 53 9.52 12.57 2.35
CA ILE A 53 8.13 12.91 2.02
C ILE A 53 7.19 11.76 2.38
N TRP A 54 7.52 10.54 1.96
CA TRP A 54 6.69 9.37 2.26
C TRP A 54 6.64 9.02 3.74
N TRP A 55 7.77 9.12 4.47
CA TRP A 55 7.76 8.89 5.91
C TRP A 55 6.96 9.95 6.66
N ILE A 56 7.03 11.22 6.25
CA ILE A 56 6.18 12.30 6.75
C ILE A 56 4.71 11.98 6.46
N TYR A 57 4.40 11.49 5.27
CA TYR A 57 3.03 11.15 4.89
C TYR A 57 2.48 9.97 5.70
N VAL A 58 3.25 8.90 5.89
CA VAL A 58 2.91 7.80 6.81
C VAL A 58 2.68 8.33 8.22
N ALA A 59 3.61 9.14 8.75
CA ALA A 59 3.48 9.73 10.07
C ALA A 59 2.21 10.59 10.18
N ALA A 60 1.90 11.39 9.16
CA ALA A 60 0.68 12.20 9.10
C ALA A 60 -0.58 11.32 9.14
N MET A 61 -0.60 10.20 8.41
CA MET A 61 -1.71 9.24 8.43
C MET A 61 -1.88 8.60 9.82
N LEU A 62 -0.79 8.17 10.46
CA LEU A 62 -0.83 7.60 11.81
C LEU A 62 -1.29 8.62 12.85
N LEU A 63 -0.81 9.86 12.76
CA LEU A 63 -1.23 10.97 13.60
C LEU A 63 -2.69 11.33 13.36
N TYR A 64 -3.17 11.30 12.12
CA TYR A 64 -4.56 11.52 11.78
C TYR A 64 -5.48 10.50 12.49
N VAL A 65 -5.14 9.21 12.42
CA VAL A 65 -5.89 8.15 13.14
C VAL A 65 -5.90 8.40 14.66
N ARG A 66 -4.74 8.73 15.24
CA ARG A 66 -4.62 8.90 16.70
C ARG A 66 -5.22 10.20 17.23
N LYS A 67 -5.06 11.31 16.52
CA LYS A 67 -5.36 12.67 17.01
C LYS A 67 -6.67 13.20 16.46
N VAL A 68 -6.97 12.95 15.19
CA VAL A 68 -8.19 13.43 14.52
C VAL A 68 -9.33 12.43 14.69
N GLU A 69 -9.12 11.17 14.31
CA GLU A 69 -10.15 10.13 14.49
C GLU A 69 -10.29 9.67 15.94
N ARG A 70 -9.25 9.91 16.75
CA ARG A 70 -9.14 9.49 18.16
C ARG A 70 -9.30 7.97 18.33
N ARG A 71 -8.76 7.20 17.39
CA ARG A 71 -8.79 5.73 17.40
C ARG A 71 -7.41 5.17 17.71
N PRO A 72 -7.31 4.00 18.34
CA PRO A 72 -6.02 3.32 18.50
C PRO A 72 -5.51 2.86 17.13
N LEU A 73 -4.18 2.79 16.92
CA LEU A 73 -3.62 2.28 15.65
C LEU A 73 -3.99 0.82 15.36
N SER A 74 -4.44 0.07 16.38
CA SER A 74 -5.01 -1.27 16.19
C SER A 74 -6.30 -1.27 15.35
N SER A 75 -6.97 -0.11 15.18
CA SER A 75 -8.10 0.05 14.26
C SER A 75 -7.70 0.00 12.78
N ILE A 76 -6.41 0.17 12.48
CA ILE A 76 -5.83 0.01 11.14
C ILE A 76 -4.86 -1.19 11.09
N GLY A 77 -4.98 -2.12 12.03
CA GLY A 77 -4.24 -3.38 12.01
C GLY A 77 -2.89 -3.38 12.73
N PHE A 78 -2.40 -2.28 13.28
CA PHE A 78 -1.19 -2.30 14.12
C PHE A 78 -1.49 -3.00 15.46
N ARG A 79 -1.21 -4.29 15.50
CA ARG A 79 -1.27 -5.16 16.68
C ARG A 79 0.13 -5.68 16.96
N ALA A 80 0.38 -6.32 18.11
CA ALA A 80 1.69 -6.90 18.36
C ALA A 80 2.04 -7.90 17.23
N PRO A 81 3.27 -7.87 16.68
CA PRO A 81 3.70 -8.88 15.73
C PRO A 81 3.71 -10.23 16.45
N GLY A 82 4.63 -10.48 17.38
CA GLY A 82 4.77 -11.79 18.00
C GLY A 82 5.27 -12.85 17.01
N ILE A 83 5.99 -13.85 17.52
CA ILE A 83 6.73 -14.82 16.69
C ILE A 83 5.84 -15.49 15.63
N GLY A 84 4.61 -15.89 15.99
CA GLY A 84 3.70 -16.57 15.07
C GLY A 84 3.24 -15.70 13.90
N ASN A 85 2.96 -14.41 14.12
CA ASN A 85 2.59 -13.51 13.02
C ASN A 85 3.79 -13.17 12.15
N THR A 86 4.97 -13.04 12.73
CA THR A 86 6.22 -12.87 11.98
C THR A 86 6.44 -14.06 11.05
N LEU A 87 6.34 -15.29 11.54
CA LEU A 87 6.49 -16.50 10.72
C LEU A 87 5.44 -16.58 9.61
N ILE A 88 4.18 -16.20 9.90
CA ILE A 88 3.12 -16.16 8.88
C ILE A 88 3.41 -15.08 7.83
N GLY A 89 3.92 -13.91 8.24
CA GLY A 89 4.33 -12.86 7.30
C GLY A 89 5.44 -13.33 6.37
N VAL A 90 6.45 -14.02 6.92
CA VAL A 90 7.53 -14.61 6.13
C VAL A 90 7.00 -15.65 5.15
N ALA A 91 6.22 -16.61 5.63
CA ALA A 91 5.65 -17.66 4.77
C ALA A 91 4.74 -17.09 3.68
N ALA A 92 3.92 -16.08 4.00
CA ALA A 92 3.07 -15.41 3.03
C ALA A 92 3.91 -14.64 1.99
N GLY A 93 4.95 -13.92 2.41
CA GLY A 93 5.87 -13.22 1.49
C GLY A 93 6.52 -14.18 0.50
N VAL A 94 7.04 -15.32 0.99
CA VAL A 94 7.62 -16.37 0.13
C VAL A 94 6.58 -16.95 -0.84
N ALA A 95 5.35 -17.20 -0.37
CA ALA A 95 4.28 -17.73 -1.22
C ALA A 95 3.86 -16.72 -2.31
N VAL A 96 3.70 -15.45 -1.96
CA VAL A 96 3.38 -14.39 -2.93
C VAL A 96 4.52 -14.21 -3.92
N LEU A 97 5.78 -14.19 -3.45
CA LEU A 97 6.96 -14.13 -4.33
C LEU A 97 6.98 -15.29 -5.32
N ALA A 98 6.69 -16.52 -4.89
CA ALA A 98 6.62 -17.67 -5.79
C ALA A 98 5.51 -17.54 -6.84
N VAL A 99 4.34 -17.01 -6.46
CA VAL A 99 3.23 -16.75 -7.39
C VAL A 99 3.63 -15.68 -8.41
N LEU A 100 4.16 -14.54 -7.96
CA LEU A 100 4.55 -13.44 -8.85
C LEU A 100 5.73 -13.84 -9.75
N GLY A 101 6.72 -14.57 -9.22
CA GLY A 101 7.81 -15.13 -10.01
C GLY A 101 7.32 -16.11 -11.08
N THR A 102 6.37 -17.00 -10.73
CA THR A 102 5.72 -17.89 -11.70
C THR A 102 5.01 -17.10 -12.79
N MET A 103 4.29 -16.04 -12.40
CA MET A 103 3.63 -15.17 -13.38
C MET A 103 4.64 -14.52 -14.31
N TYR A 104 5.69 -13.92 -13.76
CA TYR A 104 6.68 -13.17 -14.52
C TYR A 104 7.52 -14.06 -15.45
N PHE A 105 8.02 -15.19 -14.97
CA PHE A 105 8.92 -16.03 -15.74
C PHE A 105 8.23 -17.05 -16.64
N LEU A 106 6.98 -17.45 -16.34
CA LEU A 106 6.29 -18.52 -17.08
C LEU A 106 5.02 -18.02 -17.78
N ILE A 107 4.13 -17.31 -17.07
CA ILE A 107 2.80 -16.98 -17.59
C ILE A 107 2.86 -15.81 -18.58
N LEU A 108 3.52 -14.70 -18.24
CA LEU A 108 3.61 -13.54 -19.14
C LEU A 108 4.27 -13.90 -20.47
N PRO A 109 5.43 -14.60 -20.52
CA PRO A 109 6.04 -15.02 -21.78
C PRO A 109 5.16 -15.99 -22.57
N ALA A 110 4.47 -16.92 -21.91
CA ALA A 110 3.53 -17.84 -22.58
C ALA A 110 2.34 -17.11 -23.24
N LEU A 111 1.96 -15.95 -22.70
CA LEU A 111 0.94 -15.07 -23.27
C LEU A 111 1.50 -14.03 -24.25
N HIS A 112 2.81 -14.07 -24.55
CA HIS A 112 3.51 -13.06 -25.35
C HIS A 112 3.38 -11.64 -24.78
N LEU A 113 3.24 -11.53 -23.47
CA LEU A 113 3.25 -10.27 -22.73
C LEU A 113 4.67 -9.99 -22.25
N SER A 114 5.07 -8.73 -22.34
CA SER A 114 6.37 -8.24 -21.87
C SER A 114 6.22 -6.90 -21.18
N ASP A 115 7.21 -6.53 -20.38
CA ASP A 115 7.24 -5.24 -19.72
C ASP A 115 7.24 -4.09 -20.73
N SER A 116 6.55 -3.01 -20.38
CA SER A 116 6.53 -1.79 -21.15
C SER A 116 7.91 -1.14 -21.14
N ALA A 117 8.15 -0.24 -22.10
CA ALA A 117 9.36 0.58 -22.09
C ALA A 117 9.51 1.38 -20.78
N ALA A 118 8.40 1.83 -20.17
CA ALA A 118 8.40 2.53 -18.89
C ALA A 118 8.83 1.60 -17.74
N ALA A 119 8.24 0.41 -17.61
CA ALA A 119 8.64 -0.59 -16.61
C ALA A 119 10.13 -0.95 -16.73
N THR A 120 10.60 -1.18 -17.96
CA THR A 120 11.99 -1.54 -18.23
C THR A 120 12.94 -0.40 -17.84
N ALA A 121 12.63 0.84 -18.23
CA ALA A 121 13.44 2.00 -17.91
C ALA A 121 13.49 2.28 -16.41
N ASN A 122 12.35 2.22 -15.72
CA ASN A 122 12.26 2.49 -14.28
C ASN A 122 12.89 1.38 -13.45
N GLY A 123 12.75 0.11 -13.85
CA GLY A 123 13.47 -1.00 -13.24
C GLY A 123 14.99 -0.85 -13.40
N GLY A 124 15.47 -0.46 -14.59
CA GLY A 124 16.88 -0.17 -14.83
C GLY A 124 17.42 0.99 -14.00
N ALA A 125 16.66 2.10 -13.91
CA ALA A 125 17.01 3.25 -13.09
C ALA A 125 17.06 2.90 -11.60
N LEU A 126 16.09 2.12 -11.11
CA LEU A 126 16.07 1.60 -9.75
C LEU A 126 17.32 0.77 -9.45
N MET A 127 17.71 -0.15 -10.35
CA MET A 127 18.90 -0.99 -10.18
C MET A 127 20.22 -0.22 -10.23
N ALA A 128 20.24 0.94 -10.90
CA ALA A 128 21.40 1.84 -10.94
C ALA A 128 21.62 2.63 -9.63
N THR A 129 20.65 2.63 -8.71
CA THR A 129 20.77 3.34 -7.43
C THR A 129 21.65 2.59 -6.40
N PRO A 130 22.20 3.30 -5.41
CA PRO A 130 22.97 2.67 -4.34
C PRO A 130 22.18 1.59 -3.62
N PHE A 131 22.84 0.46 -3.33
CA PHE A 131 22.22 -0.70 -2.68
C PHE A 131 21.51 -0.37 -1.35
N TRP A 132 22.15 0.46 -0.51
CA TRP A 132 21.56 0.88 0.77
C TRP A 132 20.22 1.60 0.58
N TRP A 133 20.10 2.39 -0.50
CA TRP A 133 18.89 3.15 -0.77
C TRP A 133 17.79 2.22 -1.28
N ARG A 134 18.10 1.26 -2.14
CA ARG A 134 17.13 0.23 -2.58
C ARG A 134 16.47 -0.46 -1.38
N LEU A 135 17.27 -0.87 -0.39
CA LEU A 135 16.74 -1.50 0.82
C LEU A 135 15.85 -0.56 1.65
N VAL A 136 16.26 0.70 1.82
CA VAL A 136 15.46 1.70 2.55
C VAL A 136 14.14 1.97 1.82
N SER A 137 14.18 2.13 0.51
CA SER A 137 13.03 2.37 -0.36
C SER A 137 12.05 1.20 -0.33
N THR A 138 12.54 -0.04 -0.35
CA THR A 138 11.72 -1.24 -0.18
C THR A 138 11.02 -1.29 1.19
N VAL A 139 11.71 -0.95 2.28
CA VAL A 139 11.08 -0.87 3.60
C VAL A 139 10.00 0.20 3.63
N ARG A 140 10.29 1.38 3.06
CA ARG A 140 9.33 2.48 2.95
C ARG A 140 8.10 2.03 2.17
N ALA A 141 8.26 1.49 0.96
CA ALA A 141 7.16 1.05 0.10
C ALA A 141 6.23 0.05 0.83
N ALA A 142 6.83 -1.00 1.40
CA ALA A 142 6.10 -2.00 2.17
C ALA A 142 5.35 -1.40 3.37
N VAL A 143 5.89 -0.38 4.05
CA VAL A 143 5.18 0.28 5.15
C VAL A 143 4.11 1.23 4.65
N SER A 144 4.43 2.13 3.71
CA SER A 144 3.52 3.16 3.25
C SER A 144 2.30 2.57 2.57
N GLU A 145 2.50 1.63 1.67
CA GLU A 145 1.40 1.04 0.90
C GLU A 145 0.48 0.22 1.79
N GLU A 146 1.03 -0.58 2.69
CA GLU A 146 0.22 -1.34 3.63
C GLU A 146 -0.54 -0.42 4.60
N VAL A 147 0.08 0.64 5.13
CA VAL A 147 -0.60 1.61 6.01
C VAL A 147 -1.76 2.32 5.28
N LEU A 148 -1.53 2.81 4.07
CA LEU A 148 -2.48 3.64 3.35
C LEU A 148 -3.64 2.82 2.77
N PHE A 149 -3.33 1.75 2.04
CA PHE A 149 -4.32 0.97 1.31
C PHE A 149 -5.00 -0.08 2.20
N ARG A 150 -4.22 -0.93 2.89
CA ARG A 150 -4.78 -2.07 3.64
C ARG A 150 -5.19 -1.66 5.04
N GLY A 151 -4.28 -1.00 5.75
CA GLY A 151 -4.47 -0.51 7.11
C GLY A 151 -5.62 0.46 7.19
N TYR A 152 -5.49 1.60 6.51
CA TYR A 152 -6.44 2.71 6.59
C TYR A 152 -7.61 2.55 5.63
N ALA A 153 -7.37 2.56 4.31
CA ALA A 153 -8.46 2.67 3.33
C ALA A 153 -9.44 1.50 3.40
N MET A 154 -8.99 0.24 3.41
CA MET A 154 -9.90 -0.91 3.52
C MET A 154 -10.76 -0.86 4.78
N GLN A 155 -10.19 -0.55 5.95
CA GLN A 155 -10.95 -0.51 7.21
C GLN A 155 -12.01 0.61 7.20
N ARG A 156 -11.66 1.77 6.63
CA ARG A 156 -12.56 2.92 6.54
C ARG A 156 -13.64 2.77 5.49
N ILE A 157 -13.32 2.17 4.34
CA ILE A 157 -14.30 1.84 3.31
C ILE A 157 -15.25 0.74 3.81
N GLU A 158 -14.75 -0.30 4.50
CA GLU A 158 -15.60 -1.35 5.11
C GLU A 158 -16.56 -0.72 6.12
N GLU A 159 -16.09 0.24 6.92
CA GLU A 159 -16.90 0.95 7.90
C GLU A 159 -18.00 1.82 7.29
N LEU A 160 -17.73 2.52 6.19
CA LEU A 160 -18.72 3.37 5.51
C LEU A 160 -19.71 2.56 4.67
N SER A 161 -19.23 1.51 3.99
CA SER A 161 -20.05 0.71 3.06
C SER A 161 -20.74 -0.47 3.72
N GLY A 162 -20.27 -0.92 4.89
CA GLY A 162 -20.68 -2.19 5.51
C GLY A 162 -20.22 -3.44 4.76
N SER A 163 -19.37 -3.31 3.72
CA SER A 163 -18.99 -4.43 2.84
C SER A 163 -17.48 -4.60 2.72
N ARG A 164 -16.99 -5.78 3.12
CA ARG A 164 -15.59 -6.20 2.93
C ARG A 164 -15.21 -6.27 1.45
N ALA A 165 -16.15 -6.71 0.61
CA ALA A 165 -15.90 -6.81 -0.83
C ALA A 165 -15.72 -5.41 -1.45
N VAL A 166 -16.54 -4.44 -1.06
CA VAL A 166 -16.40 -3.04 -1.53
C VAL A 166 -15.07 -2.45 -1.06
N ALA A 167 -14.69 -2.69 0.20
CA ALA A 167 -13.40 -2.25 0.75
C ALA A 167 -12.21 -2.81 -0.01
N LEU A 168 -12.21 -4.13 -0.27
CA LEU A 168 -11.17 -4.80 -1.05
C LEU A 168 -11.12 -4.22 -2.46
N LEU A 169 -12.24 -4.23 -3.18
CA LEU A 169 -12.27 -3.86 -4.60
C LEU A 169 -11.87 -2.40 -4.81
N LEU A 170 -12.43 -1.46 -4.03
CA LEU A 170 -12.09 -0.04 -4.18
C LEU A 170 -10.62 0.23 -3.85
N SER A 171 -10.12 -0.31 -2.73
CA SER A 171 -8.72 -0.09 -2.37
C SER A 171 -7.76 -0.74 -3.36
N LEU A 172 -8.08 -1.94 -3.86
CA LEU A 172 -7.28 -2.64 -4.87
C LEU A 172 -7.27 -1.90 -6.20
N THR A 173 -8.44 -1.42 -6.66
CA THR A 173 -8.53 -0.67 -7.92
C THR A 173 -7.72 0.61 -7.87
N VAL A 174 -7.82 1.40 -6.80
CA VAL A 174 -7.00 2.63 -6.67
C VAL A 174 -5.53 2.28 -6.61
N PHE A 175 -5.15 1.29 -5.80
CA PHE A 175 -3.77 0.81 -5.70
C PHE A 175 -3.18 0.44 -7.07
N THR A 176 -3.87 -0.39 -7.84
CA THR A 176 -3.42 -0.79 -9.19
C THR A 176 -3.36 0.42 -10.13
N ILE A 177 -4.37 1.28 -10.17
CA ILE A 177 -4.34 2.46 -11.06
C ILE A 177 -3.17 3.40 -10.74
N ASP A 178 -2.85 3.58 -9.46
CA ASP A 178 -1.74 4.46 -9.03
C ASP A 178 -0.37 3.96 -9.54
N HIS A 179 -0.23 2.66 -9.83
CA HIS A 179 1.01 2.08 -10.34
C HIS A 179 1.22 2.30 -11.84
N VAL A 180 0.15 2.61 -12.59
CA VAL A 180 0.21 2.73 -14.06
C VAL A 180 1.18 3.83 -14.49
N THR A 181 1.20 4.95 -13.77
CA THR A 181 2.06 6.08 -14.12
C THR A 181 3.54 5.73 -13.99
N TYR A 182 3.88 4.83 -13.08
CA TYR A 182 5.26 4.43 -12.82
C TYR A 182 5.66 3.17 -13.62
N TRP A 183 4.86 2.11 -13.63
CA TRP A 183 5.23 0.85 -14.28
C TRP A 183 4.65 0.67 -15.69
N GLY A 184 3.58 1.41 -16.00
CA GLY A 184 2.83 1.23 -17.24
C GLY A 184 1.92 0.00 -17.23
N TRP A 185 0.96 0.00 -18.15
CA TRP A 185 -0.16 -0.96 -18.19
C TRP A 185 0.22 -2.44 -18.24
N SER A 186 1.36 -2.80 -18.83
CA SER A 186 1.79 -4.20 -18.96
C SER A 186 2.16 -4.83 -17.62
N HIS A 187 2.64 -4.03 -16.67
CA HIS A 187 3.10 -4.50 -15.36
C HIS A 187 1.94 -4.63 -14.35
N GLU A 188 0.79 -4.03 -14.67
CA GLU A 188 -0.36 -3.96 -13.76
C GLU A 188 -0.95 -5.31 -13.39
N LEU A 189 -0.76 -6.33 -14.22
CA LEU A 189 -1.23 -7.67 -13.85
C LEU A 189 -0.47 -8.22 -12.63
N ILE A 190 0.84 -7.96 -12.54
CA ILE A 190 1.66 -8.34 -11.39
C ILE A 190 1.25 -7.53 -10.16
N VAL A 191 1.10 -6.20 -10.32
CA VAL A 191 0.66 -5.28 -9.25
C VAL A 191 -0.72 -5.68 -8.73
N ALA A 192 -1.68 -5.96 -9.61
CA ALA A 192 -3.04 -6.33 -9.23
C ALA A 192 -3.09 -7.66 -8.47
N VAL A 193 -2.32 -8.67 -8.93
CA VAL A 193 -2.27 -9.97 -8.23
C VAL A 193 -1.57 -9.86 -6.89
N GLY A 194 -0.43 -9.18 -6.80
CA GLY A 194 0.27 -8.92 -5.55
C GLY A 194 -0.59 -8.13 -4.57
N GLY A 195 -1.21 -7.06 -5.06
CA GLY A 195 -2.12 -6.21 -4.29
C GLY A 195 -3.35 -6.96 -3.79
N LEU A 196 -3.92 -7.86 -4.60
CA LEU A 196 -5.00 -8.76 -4.17
C LEU A 196 -4.51 -9.71 -3.07
N ALA A 197 -3.35 -10.35 -3.25
CA ALA A 197 -2.77 -11.26 -2.27
C ALA A 197 -2.58 -10.57 -0.91
N PHE A 198 -1.99 -9.38 -0.87
CA PHE A 198 -1.82 -8.61 0.38
C PHE A 198 -3.15 -8.16 0.98
N SER A 199 -4.13 -7.79 0.15
CA SER A 199 -5.46 -7.42 0.64
C SER A 199 -6.18 -8.62 1.28
N LEU A 200 -6.08 -9.80 0.68
CA LEU A 200 -6.63 -11.05 1.24
C LEU A 200 -5.89 -11.46 2.53
N LEU A 201 -4.55 -11.34 2.55
CA LEU A 201 -3.73 -11.58 3.74
C LEU A 201 -4.15 -10.67 4.89
N TYR A 202 -4.40 -9.39 4.61
CA TYR A 202 -4.88 -8.43 5.59
C TYR A 202 -6.27 -8.78 6.11
N LEU A 203 -7.21 -9.14 5.24
CA LEU A 203 -8.55 -9.55 5.66
C LEU A 203 -8.53 -10.82 6.53
N TRP A 204 -7.61 -11.74 6.25
CA TRP A 204 -7.43 -12.95 7.04
C TRP A 204 -6.82 -12.66 8.41
N ARG A 205 -5.67 -11.99 8.47
CA ARG A 205 -4.90 -11.85 9.72
C ARG A 205 -5.26 -10.61 10.52
N ARG A 206 -5.76 -9.56 9.86
CA ARG A 206 -6.04 -8.22 10.40
C ARG A 206 -4.89 -7.70 11.28
N ASN A 207 -3.67 -7.97 10.83
CA ASN A 207 -2.42 -7.55 11.47
C ASN A 207 -1.50 -6.98 10.41
N LEU A 208 -1.23 -5.68 10.51
CA LEU A 208 -0.50 -4.95 9.49
C LEU A 208 0.98 -5.35 9.43
N TRP A 209 1.58 -5.82 10.53
CA TRP A 209 2.96 -6.31 10.48
C TRP A 209 3.12 -7.57 9.64
N VAL A 210 2.10 -8.44 9.61
CA VAL A 210 2.12 -9.63 8.74
C VAL A 210 2.23 -9.20 7.28
N ASN A 211 1.42 -8.21 6.90
CA ASN A 211 1.40 -7.62 5.58
C ASN A 211 2.73 -6.93 5.23
N ILE A 212 3.22 -6.05 6.11
CA ILE A 212 4.48 -5.31 5.90
C ILE A 212 5.65 -6.28 5.70
N ILE A 213 5.73 -7.35 6.50
CA ILE A 213 6.79 -8.35 6.37
C ILE A 213 6.66 -9.12 5.05
N ALA A 214 5.45 -9.55 4.69
CA ALA A 214 5.21 -10.27 3.45
C ALA A 214 5.55 -9.41 2.22
N HIS A 215 5.11 -8.16 2.22
CA HIS A 215 5.36 -7.18 1.18
C HIS A 215 6.86 -6.88 1.05
N PHE A 216 7.52 -6.57 2.16
CA PHE A 216 8.97 -6.33 2.19
C PHE A 216 9.76 -7.49 1.56
N ILE A 217 9.39 -8.75 1.81
CA ILE A 217 10.08 -9.92 1.23
C ILE A 217 9.96 -9.95 -0.29
N VAL A 218 8.76 -9.65 -0.82
CA VAL A 218 8.51 -9.64 -2.27
C VAL A 218 9.34 -8.55 -2.93
N ASP A 219 9.29 -7.33 -2.40
CA ASP A 219 10.04 -6.20 -2.95
C ASP A 219 11.55 -6.36 -2.75
N ALA A 220 11.98 -6.91 -1.61
CA ALA A 220 13.40 -7.11 -1.35
C ALA A 220 13.98 -8.08 -2.38
N ALA A 221 13.25 -9.14 -2.73
CA ALA A 221 13.70 -10.09 -3.75
C ALA A 221 13.88 -9.44 -5.13
N SER A 222 13.06 -8.45 -5.50
CA SER A 222 13.17 -7.77 -6.79
C SER A 222 14.34 -6.79 -6.87
N VAL A 223 14.80 -6.25 -5.73
CA VAL A 223 15.92 -5.30 -5.69
C VAL A 223 17.27 -5.90 -5.33
N LEU A 224 17.31 -7.18 -4.95
CA LEU A 224 18.54 -7.94 -4.65
C LEU A 224 19.14 -8.66 -5.87
N ALA A 225 18.34 -8.84 -6.93
CA ALA A 225 18.69 -9.60 -8.14
C ALA A 225 19.58 -8.82 -9.11
#